data_AF-A0A9D7FRY3-F1
#
_entry.id   AF-A0A9D7FRY3-F1
#
_cell.length_a   1.000
_cell.length_b   1.000
_cell.length_c   1.000
_cell.angle_alpha   90.00
_cell.angle_beta   90.00
_cell.angle_gamma   90.00
#
_symmetry.space_group_name_H-M   'P 1'
#
loop_
_entity.id
_entity.type
_entity.pdbx_description
1 polymer ?
#
loop_
_entity_poly.entity_id
_entity_poly.type
_entity_poly.pdbx_seq_one_letter_code
_entity_poly.pdbx_strand_id
1 'polypeptide(L)'
;MELQQGVTATAPVKDNGIILRLVPGYAYMTPGSNLTVDIVAENVSNFGGYEFVSALKGTACSFQAPPQVTTILESTGNSQTVLGPDTYMTGFRNGVFATGSNPGPDGTRTLATVTLHADHYGTSSLILSSIVLSTMKGEEIPLMQASEGVYVVEDATPIPTPTPTHTQLVTATPTRSSTPTPSPTGQPVEGDTNGDGQVNMNDVFYFSQYWRNPSSEADPSCNPETDPIIDQKDLLILMKNWSWETK
;
A
#
# COMPACT_ATOMS: atom_id res chain seq x y z
N MET A 1 -61.29 -5.49 -4.46
CA MET A 1 -60.36 -5.34 -5.60
C MET A 1 -59.36 -4.28 -5.18
N GLU A 2 -58.37 -4.67 -4.40
CA GLU A 2 -57.33 -3.75 -3.91
C GLU A 2 -56.14 -3.81 -4.87
N LEU A 3 -55.75 -2.64 -5.39
CA LEU A 3 -54.55 -2.46 -6.18
C LEU A 3 -53.37 -2.35 -5.21
N GLN A 4 -52.55 -3.40 -5.12
CA GLN A 4 -51.24 -3.31 -4.49
C GLN A 4 -50.34 -2.45 -5.38
N GLN A 5 -49.94 -1.28 -4.88
CA GLN A 5 -48.90 -0.48 -5.50
C GLN A 5 -47.54 -1.15 -5.29
N GLY A 6 -46.85 -1.43 -6.40
CA GLY A 6 -45.49 -1.94 -6.39
C GLY A 6 -44.55 -0.90 -5.80
N VAL A 7 -44.01 -1.22 -4.63
CA VAL A 7 -42.85 -0.53 -4.06
C VAL A 7 -41.65 -0.92 -4.91
N THR A 8 -41.23 -0.05 -5.83
CA THR A 8 -39.88 -0.14 -6.41
C THR A 8 -38.90 0.19 -5.30
N ALA A 9 -38.26 -0.83 -4.75
CA ALA A 9 -37.11 -0.66 -3.88
C ALA A 9 -35.99 0.00 -4.69
N THR A 10 -35.79 1.29 -4.48
CA THR A 10 -34.56 1.97 -4.86
C THR A 10 -33.42 1.24 -4.15
N ALA A 11 -32.47 0.68 -4.90
CA ALA A 11 -31.27 0.14 -4.31
C ALA A 11 -30.62 1.22 -3.42
N PRO A 12 -30.17 0.90 -2.20
CA PRO A 12 -29.51 1.88 -1.36
C PRO A 12 -28.27 2.40 -2.11
N VAL A 13 -28.22 3.71 -2.36
CA VAL A 13 -26.99 4.39 -2.72
C VAL A 13 -26.01 4.07 -1.61
N LYS A 14 -24.92 3.35 -1.92
CA LYS A 14 -23.81 3.19 -0.98
C LYS A 14 -23.22 4.59 -0.78
N ASP A 15 -23.58 5.22 0.33
CA ASP A 15 -23.28 6.60 0.71
C ASP A 15 -21.79 6.85 1.05
N ASN A 16 -20.88 6.03 0.53
CA ASN A 16 -19.45 6.17 0.72
C ASN A 16 -18.83 6.38 -0.66
N GLY A 17 -18.52 7.63 -1.01
CA GLY A 17 -17.83 7.99 -2.25
C GLY A 17 -16.54 7.18 -2.50
N ILE A 18 -15.98 7.32 -3.71
CA ILE A 18 -14.83 6.52 -4.14
C ILE A 18 -13.56 6.96 -3.41
N ILE A 19 -12.71 6.00 -3.06
CA ILE A 19 -11.33 6.24 -2.61
C ILE A 19 -10.40 5.88 -3.76
N LEU A 20 -9.53 6.82 -4.16
CA LEU A 20 -8.43 6.55 -5.07
C LEU A 20 -7.14 6.33 -4.29
N ARG A 21 -6.46 5.20 -4.54
CA ARG A 21 -5.18 4.85 -3.93
C ARG A 21 -4.09 4.60 -4.96
N LEU A 22 -2.86 4.85 -4.56
CA LEU A 22 -1.67 4.42 -5.29
C LEU A 22 -1.11 3.17 -4.61
N VAL A 23 -0.78 2.15 -5.41
CA VAL A 23 -0.30 0.85 -4.91
C VAL A 23 0.97 0.45 -5.67
N PRO A 24 2.16 0.50 -5.05
CA PRO A 24 2.40 0.99 -3.69
C PRO A 24 2.25 2.52 -3.60
N GLY A 25 1.73 2.99 -2.47
CA GLY A 25 1.63 4.43 -2.16
C GLY A 25 2.94 4.98 -1.59
N TYR A 26 3.86 4.11 -1.21
CA TYR A 26 5.18 4.48 -0.71
C TYR A 26 6.20 3.43 -1.12
N ALA A 27 7.38 3.83 -1.62
CA ALA A 27 8.46 2.90 -1.89
C ALA A 27 9.85 3.57 -1.90
N TYR A 28 10.86 2.77 -1.61
CA TYR A 28 12.26 3.07 -1.89
C TYR A 28 12.66 2.51 -3.25
N MET A 29 13.47 3.27 -3.99
CA MET A 29 13.98 2.91 -5.30
C MET A 29 15.48 3.16 -5.36
N THR A 30 16.21 2.34 -6.09
CA THR A 30 17.61 2.62 -6.43
C THR A 30 17.70 3.41 -7.73
N PRO A 31 18.68 4.32 -7.90
CA PRO A 31 18.87 5.04 -9.16
C PRO A 31 18.95 4.10 -10.37
N GLY A 32 18.24 4.43 -11.45
CA GLY A 32 18.13 3.63 -12.67
C GLY A 32 17.13 2.45 -12.60
N SER A 33 16.46 2.24 -11.47
CA SER A 33 15.42 1.22 -11.34
C SER A 33 14.05 1.73 -11.79
N ASN A 34 13.14 0.79 -12.08
CA ASN A 34 11.75 1.07 -12.40
C ASN A 34 10.83 0.53 -11.29
N LEU A 35 9.76 1.26 -11.00
CA LEU A 35 8.69 0.85 -10.10
C LEU A 35 7.34 0.92 -10.82
N THR A 36 6.53 -0.12 -10.65
CA THR A 36 5.14 -0.12 -11.12
C THR A 36 4.22 0.33 -9.99
N VAL A 37 3.34 1.28 -10.28
CA VAL A 37 2.36 1.85 -9.36
C VAL A 37 0.98 1.76 -10.00
N ASP A 38 0.07 1.04 -9.33
CA ASP A 38 -1.32 0.95 -9.73
C ASP A 38 -2.14 2.09 -9.13
N ILE A 39 -3.02 2.68 -9.94
CA ILE A 39 -4.04 3.63 -9.53
C ILE A 39 -5.33 2.84 -9.31
N VAL A 40 -5.72 2.68 -8.05
CA VAL A 40 -6.82 1.81 -7.63
C VAL A 40 -8.00 2.65 -7.15
N ALA A 41 -9.18 2.39 -7.69
CA ALA A 41 -10.44 2.91 -7.20
C ALA A 41 -11.13 1.87 -6.32
N GLU A 42 -11.45 2.24 -5.09
CA GLU A 42 -12.20 1.42 -4.14
C GLU A 42 -13.64 1.91 -4.04
N ASN A 43 -14.54 0.99 -3.68
CA ASN A 43 -15.96 1.26 -3.49
C ASN A 43 -16.66 1.83 -4.71
N VAL A 44 -16.19 1.50 -5.93
CA VAL A 44 -16.92 1.91 -7.14
C VAL A 44 -18.26 1.19 -7.18
N SER A 45 -19.30 1.87 -7.67
CA SER A 45 -20.56 1.22 -7.99
C SER A 45 -21.14 1.72 -9.30
N ASN A 46 -21.62 0.79 -10.12
CA ASN A 46 -22.15 1.03 -11.46
C ASN A 46 -21.22 1.95 -12.29
N PHE A 47 -19.91 1.73 -12.18
CA PHE A 47 -18.89 2.66 -12.67
C PHE A 47 -18.93 2.77 -14.20
N GLY A 48 -18.97 3.98 -14.73
CA GLY A 48 -19.18 4.23 -16.16
C GLY A 48 -18.16 5.13 -16.83
N GLY A 49 -17.39 5.89 -16.06
CA GLY A 49 -16.31 6.69 -16.59
C GLY A 49 -15.46 7.34 -15.52
N TYR A 50 -14.26 7.73 -15.92
CA TYR A 50 -13.36 8.49 -15.10
C TYR A 50 -12.47 9.40 -15.94
N GLU A 51 -12.11 10.53 -15.36
CA GLU A 51 -11.01 11.37 -15.80
C GLU A 51 -10.17 11.79 -14.59
N PHE A 52 -8.85 11.78 -14.73
CA PHE A 52 -7.94 12.34 -13.73
C PHE A 52 -6.60 12.68 -14.36
N VAL A 53 -5.89 13.62 -13.74
CA VAL A 53 -4.49 13.92 -14.03
C VAL A 53 -3.60 13.18 -13.04
N SER A 54 -2.65 12.38 -13.54
CA SER A 54 -1.54 11.84 -12.76
C SER A 54 -0.29 12.70 -13.00
N ALA A 55 0.22 13.35 -11.96
CA ALA A 55 1.33 14.30 -12.05
C ALA A 55 2.43 13.99 -11.05
N LEU A 56 3.69 14.11 -11.48
CA LEU A 56 4.83 14.04 -10.58
C LEU A 56 5.19 15.43 -10.04
N LYS A 57 5.54 15.46 -8.76
CA LYS A 57 6.18 16.60 -8.08
C LYS A 57 7.55 16.15 -7.57
N GLY A 58 8.56 16.98 -7.78
CA GLY A 58 9.95 16.59 -7.52
C GLY A 58 10.64 16.08 -8.80
N THR A 59 11.93 15.81 -8.70
CA THR A 59 12.79 15.45 -9.85
C THR A 59 13.50 14.12 -9.65
N ALA A 60 13.19 13.40 -8.57
CA ALA A 60 13.82 12.12 -8.26
C ALA A 60 13.36 11.00 -9.20
N CYS A 61 12.06 11.02 -9.55
CA CYS A 61 11.46 10.09 -10.51
C CYS A 61 10.87 10.80 -11.73
N SER A 62 10.77 10.08 -12.84
CA SER A 62 10.01 10.44 -14.04
C SER A 62 9.06 9.32 -14.47
N PHE A 63 8.14 9.62 -15.39
CA PHE A 63 7.33 8.59 -16.06
C PHE A 63 8.18 7.90 -17.12
N GLN A 64 8.36 6.57 -17.01
CA GLN A 64 9.08 5.77 -18.00
C GLN A 64 8.32 5.72 -19.34
N ALA A 65 6.99 5.75 -19.29
CA ALA A 65 6.08 5.77 -20.43
C ALA A 65 4.74 6.40 -20.01
N PRO A 66 3.87 6.79 -20.96
CA PRO A 66 2.51 7.20 -20.65
C PRO A 66 1.76 6.11 -19.82
N PRO A 67 0.94 6.48 -18.83
CA PRO A 67 0.18 5.53 -18.02
C PRO A 67 -0.66 4.57 -18.87
N GLN A 68 -0.69 3.31 -18.48
CA GLN A 68 -1.49 2.29 -19.15
C GLN A 68 -2.87 2.22 -18.51
N VAL A 69 -3.90 2.75 -19.17
CA VAL A 69 -5.29 2.61 -18.70
C VAL A 69 -5.78 1.18 -18.88
N THR A 70 -6.53 0.67 -17.90
CA THR A 70 -7.05 -0.70 -17.92
C THR A 70 -8.40 -0.79 -18.64
N THR A 71 -8.83 -2.01 -19.00
CA THR A 71 -10.12 -2.29 -19.66
C THR A 71 -11.24 -2.59 -18.66
N ILE A 72 -11.17 -2.03 -17.44
CA ILE A 72 -12.10 -2.37 -16.35
C ILE A 72 -13.57 -2.09 -16.69
N LEU A 73 -13.87 -1.11 -17.54
CA LEU A 73 -15.27 -0.81 -17.87
C LEU A 73 -15.87 -1.83 -18.86
N GLU A 74 -15.05 -2.67 -19.50
CA GLU A 74 -15.51 -3.76 -20.36
C GLU A 74 -15.85 -5.03 -19.56
N SER A 75 -15.48 -5.08 -18.28
CA SER A 75 -15.61 -6.28 -17.43
C SER A 75 -17.06 -6.79 -17.27
N THR A 76 -18.05 -5.94 -17.54
CA THR A 76 -19.47 -6.28 -17.51
C THR A 76 -20.10 -6.39 -18.91
N GLY A 77 -19.28 -6.45 -19.96
CA GLY A 77 -19.73 -6.56 -21.36
C GLY A 77 -20.16 -5.24 -22.00
N ASN A 78 -19.83 -4.10 -21.38
CA ASN A 78 -19.92 -2.78 -22.02
C ASN A 78 -18.72 -2.53 -22.94
N SER A 79 -18.78 -1.47 -23.77
CA SER A 79 -17.69 -1.07 -24.66
C SER A 79 -16.98 0.16 -24.10
N GLN A 80 -15.68 0.03 -23.84
CA GLN A 80 -14.85 1.11 -23.31
C GLN A 80 -14.26 1.96 -24.44
N THR A 81 -14.27 3.28 -24.26
CA THR A 81 -13.56 4.24 -25.11
C THR A 81 -12.50 4.95 -24.27
N VAL A 82 -11.27 4.92 -24.76
CA VAL A 82 -10.11 5.53 -24.13
C VAL A 82 -9.88 6.91 -24.76
N LEU A 83 -9.79 7.95 -23.91
CA LEU A 83 -9.60 9.36 -24.30
C LEU A 83 -8.18 9.88 -24.08
N GLY A 84 -7.35 9.15 -23.33
CA GLY A 84 -5.94 9.46 -23.05
C GLY A 84 -5.13 8.18 -22.84
N PRO A 85 -3.87 8.21 -22.39
CA PRO A 85 -3.21 9.34 -21.75
C PRO A 85 -2.71 10.41 -22.74
N ASP A 86 -3.01 11.67 -22.44
CA ASP A 86 -2.41 12.83 -23.11
C ASP A 86 -1.43 13.53 -22.17
N THR A 87 -0.32 14.05 -22.71
CA THR A 87 0.64 14.83 -21.92
C THR A 87 -0.03 16.07 -21.32
N TYR A 88 0.15 16.27 -20.02
CA TYR A 88 -0.43 17.38 -19.28
C TYR A 88 0.55 17.89 -18.21
N MET A 89 1.14 19.07 -18.44
CA MET A 89 2.11 19.68 -17.52
C MET A 89 3.24 18.72 -17.12
N THR A 90 3.32 18.33 -15.84
CA THR A 90 4.33 17.41 -15.27
C THR A 90 3.86 15.95 -15.23
N GLY A 91 2.86 15.58 -16.04
CA GLY A 91 2.36 14.21 -16.12
C GLY A 91 1.36 14.03 -17.25
N PHE A 92 0.24 13.33 -16.97
CA PHE A 92 -0.71 12.88 -17.98
C PHE A 92 -2.16 13.07 -17.53
N ARG A 93 -3.03 13.47 -18.46
CA ARG A 93 -4.48 13.39 -18.30
C ARG A 93 -4.95 12.04 -18.83
N ASN A 94 -5.65 11.29 -17.99
CA ASN A 94 -6.17 9.96 -18.28
C ASN A 94 -7.68 10.05 -18.26
N GLY A 95 -8.33 9.58 -19.32
CA GLY A 95 -9.78 9.63 -19.45
C GLY A 95 -10.29 8.37 -20.12
N VAL A 96 -11.34 7.79 -19.56
CA VAL A 96 -11.98 6.58 -20.09
C VAL A 96 -13.46 6.63 -19.76
N PHE A 97 -14.32 6.25 -20.70
CA PHE A 97 -15.74 6.04 -20.44
C PHE A 97 -16.24 4.78 -21.14
N ALA A 98 -17.37 4.26 -20.69
CA ALA A 98 -18.02 3.14 -21.34
C ALA A 98 -19.41 3.50 -21.87
N THR A 99 -19.80 2.77 -22.91
CA THR A 99 -21.15 2.77 -23.47
C THR A 99 -21.69 1.35 -23.47
N GLY A 100 -23.02 1.22 -23.41
CA GLY A 100 -23.69 -0.08 -23.33
C GLY A 100 -24.89 -0.02 -22.39
N SER A 101 -25.59 -1.14 -22.29
CA SER A 101 -26.80 -1.28 -21.47
C SER A 101 -26.57 -2.05 -20.17
N ASN A 102 -25.40 -2.65 -19.99
CA ASN A 102 -25.12 -3.44 -18.79
C ASN A 102 -24.73 -2.50 -17.64
N PRO A 103 -25.03 -2.87 -16.38
CA PRO A 103 -24.47 -2.17 -15.23
C PRO A 103 -22.94 -2.08 -15.32
N GLY A 104 -22.38 -0.98 -14.86
CA GLY A 104 -20.94 -0.81 -14.72
C GLY A 104 -20.37 -1.69 -13.60
N PRO A 105 -19.05 -1.93 -13.57
CA PRO A 105 -18.43 -2.71 -12.50
C PRO A 105 -18.62 -2.08 -11.11
N ASP A 106 -18.75 -2.96 -10.11
CA ASP A 106 -18.76 -2.62 -8.68
C ASP A 106 -17.49 -3.13 -7.96
N GLY A 107 -17.10 -2.48 -6.86
CA GLY A 107 -16.05 -2.95 -5.94
C GLY A 107 -14.72 -2.20 -6.10
N THR A 108 -13.60 -2.91 -5.97
CA THR A 108 -12.26 -2.34 -6.16
C THR A 108 -11.76 -2.62 -7.58
N ARG A 109 -11.20 -1.62 -8.27
CA ARG A 109 -10.70 -1.71 -9.65
C ARG A 109 -9.41 -0.91 -9.83
N THR A 110 -8.43 -1.50 -10.50
CA THR A 110 -7.26 -0.76 -11.01
C THR A 110 -7.66 0.00 -12.25
N LEU A 111 -7.57 1.34 -12.23
CA LEU A 111 -7.93 2.22 -13.34
C LEU A 111 -6.80 2.35 -14.35
N ALA A 112 -5.58 2.50 -13.86
CA ALA A 112 -4.39 2.63 -14.68
C ALA A 112 -3.16 2.15 -13.93
N THR A 113 -2.13 1.79 -14.68
CA THR A 113 -0.82 1.43 -14.16
C THR A 113 0.21 2.44 -14.67
N VAL A 114 1.02 2.95 -13.74
CA VAL A 114 2.10 3.91 -14.00
C VAL A 114 3.43 3.20 -13.79
N THR A 115 4.39 3.40 -14.68
CA THR A 115 5.78 2.97 -14.45
C THR A 115 6.64 4.20 -14.20
N LEU A 116 7.19 4.29 -13.00
CA LEU A 116 8.13 5.33 -12.59
C LEU A 116 9.56 4.85 -12.80
N HIS A 117 10.43 5.73 -13.29
CA HIS A 117 11.87 5.53 -13.38
C HIS A 117 12.58 6.42 -12.36
N ALA A 118 13.55 5.87 -11.62
CA ALA A 118 14.36 6.62 -10.67
C ALA A 118 15.55 7.30 -11.37
N ASP A 119 15.49 8.62 -11.52
CA ASP A 119 16.50 9.42 -12.24
C ASP A 119 17.58 10.00 -11.30
N HIS A 120 17.15 10.57 -10.17
CA HIS A 120 18.03 11.30 -9.26
C HIS A 120 17.71 10.95 -7.82
N TYR A 121 18.73 11.03 -6.95
CA TYR A 121 18.53 10.96 -5.51
C TYR A 121 17.53 12.00 -5.01
N GLY A 122 16.72 11.63 -4.02
CA GLY A 122 15.75 12.52 -3.38
C GLY A 122 14.36 11.90 -3.33
N THR A 123 13.33 12.74 -3.38
CA THR A 123 11.94 12.30 -3.27
C THR A 123 11.09 12.91 -4.38
N SER A 124 10.26 12.08 -5.00
CA SER A 124 9.17 12.51 -5.87
C SER A 124 7.84 12.03 -5.32
N SER A 125 6.80 12.83 -5.51
CA SER A 125 5.42 12.45 -5.21
C SER A 125 4.60 12.28 -6.48
N LEU A 126 3.76 11.24 -6.53
CA LEU A 126 2.71 11.09 -7.55
C LEU A 126 1.39 11.58 -6.98
N ILE A 127 0.79 12.57 -7.63
CA ILE A 127 -0.45 13.22 -7.20
C ILE A 127 -1.53 12.99 -8.25
N LEU A 128 -2.73 12.67 -7.78
CA LEU A 128 -3.94 12.60 -8.60
C LEU A 128 -4.73 13.90 -8.44
N SER A 129 -5.13 14.53 -9.55
CA SER A 129 -5.85 15.81 -9.54
C SER A 129 -6.85 15.89 -10.69
N SER A 130 -7.72 16.93 -10.70
CA SER A 130 -8.80 17.08 -11.69
C SER A 130 -9.63 15.80 -11.87
N ILE A 131 -9.98 15.17 -10.76
CA ILE A 131 -10.66 13.87 -10.74
C ILE A 131 -12.15 14.08 -10.99
N VAL A 132 -12.69 13.37 -11.98
CA VAL A 132 -14.12 13.24 -12.25
C VAL A 132 -14.42 11.76 -12.38
N LEU A 133 -15.45 11.29 -11.69
CA LEU A 133 -15.86 9.89 -11.65
C LEU A 133 -17.35 9.84 -11.95
N SER A 134 -17.82 8.89 -12.73
CA SER A 134 -19.23 8.81 -13.09
C SER A 134 -19.76 7.39 -13.16
N THR A 135 -21.08 7.26 -13.00
CA THR A 135 -21.82 6.02 -13.25
C THR A 135 -22.03 5.81 -14.75
N MET A 136 -22.52 4.63 -15.16
CA MET A 136 -22.93 4.35 -16.55
C MET A 136 -24.00 5.32 -17.10
N LYS A 137 -24.71 6.04 -16.23
CA LYS A 137 -25.70 7.05 -16.63
C LYS A 137 -25.11 8.46 -16.75
N GLY A 138 -23.82 8.63 -16.50
CA GLY A 138 -23.15 9.93 -16.47
C GLY A 138 -23.41 10.74 -15.20
N GLU A 139 -23.98 10.13 -14.16
CA GLU A 139 -24.13 10.76 -12.85
C GLU A 139 -22.78 10.78 -12.15
N GLU A 140 -22.38 11.92 -11.60
CA GLU A 140 -21.11 12.05 -10.88
C GLU A 140 -21.11 11.21 -9.61
N ILE A 141 -20.02 10.49 -9.37
CA ILE A 141 -19.78 9.75 -8.14
C ILE A 141 -18.84 10.60 -7.27
N PRO A 142 -19.22 10.94 -6.03
CA PRO A 142 -18.38 11.77 -5.17
C PRO A 142 -17.06 11.08 -4.88
N LEU A 143 -15.97 11.84 -4.96
CA LEU A 143 -14.66 11.43 -4.48
C LEU A 143 -14.60 11.64 -2.96
N MET A 144 -14.32 10.58 -2.21
CA MET A 144 -14.13 10.66 -0.76
C MET A 144 -12.68 11.02 -0.42
N GLN A 145 -11.73 10.39 -1.10
CA GLN A 145 -10.30 10.57 -0.83
C GLN A 145 -9.47 10.21 -2.06
N ALA A 146 -8.35 10.90 -2.26
CA ALA A 146 -7.28 10.47 -3.16
C ALA A 146 -5.95 10.48 -2.39
N SER A 147 -5.21 9.37 -2.41
CA SER A 147 -3.89 9.31 -1.77
C SER A 147 -2.81 9.91 -2.67
N GLU A 148 -1.88 10.65 -2.07
CA GLU A 148 -0.58 10.97 -2.68
C GLU A 148 0.38 9.79 -2.51
N GLY A 149 1.18 9.53 -3.54
CA GLY A 149 2.23 8.52 -3.53
C GLY A 149 3.57 9.19 -3.29
N VAL A 150 4.45 8.57 -2.51
CA VAL A 150 5.77 9.13 -2.17
C VAL A 150 6.86 8.11 -2.49
N TYR A 151 7.82 8.49 -3.32
CA TYR A 151 8.87 7.61 -3.82
C TYR A 151 10.23 8.22 -3.53
N VAL A 152 11.03 7.49 -2.76
CA VAL A 152 12.37 7.92 -2.33
C VAL A 152 13.40 7.19 -3.16
N VAL A 153 14.28 7.94 -3.81
CA VAL A 153 15.41 7.41 -4.56
C VAL A 153 16.67 7.58 -3.72
N GLU A 154 17.21 6.46 -3.28
CA GLU A 154 18.42 6.39 -2.48
C GLU A 154 19.25 5.15 -2.81
N ASP A 155 20.50 5.13 -2.35
CA ASP A 155 21.34 3.94 -2.50
C ASP A 155 20.77 2.81 -1.67
N ALA A 156 20.89 1.58 -2.17
CA ALA A 156 20.67 0.43 -1.32
C ALA A 156 21.67 0.51 -0.15
N THR A 157 21.16 0.52 1.08
CA THR A 157 22.01 0.40 2.26
C THR A 157 22.86 -0.85 2.09
N PRO A 158 24.21 -0.76 2.14
CA PRO A 158 25.04 -1.95 1.95
C PRO A 158 24.67 -2.95 3.04
N ILE A 159 24.17 -4.13 2.64
CA ILE A 159 24.03 -5.25 3.56
C ILE A 159 25.43 -5.50 4.14
N PRO A 160 25.61 -5.54 5.47
CA PRO A 160 26.91 -5.87 6.05
C PRO A 160 27.31 -7.24 5.50
N THR A 161 28.35 -7.27 4.68
CA THR A 161 28.90 -8.53 4.19
C THR A 161 29.38 -9.29 5.42
N PRO A 162 28.94 -10.54 5.67
CA PRO A 162 29.45 -11.30 6.79
C PRO A 162 30.96 -11.36 6.62
N THR A 163 31.68 -10.70 7.54
CA THR A 163 33.14 -10.81 7.58
C THR A 163 33.45 -12.30 7.74
N PRO A 164 34.31 -12.91 6.90
CA PRO A 164 34.61 -14.33 7.04
C PRO A 164 35.18 -14.56 8.44
N THR A 165 34.36 -15.12 9.32
CA THR A 165 34.81 -15.59 10.63
C THR A 165 35.79 -16.71 10.37
N HIS A 166 37.06 -16.48 10.68
CA HIS A 166 38.08 -17.51 10.65
C HIS A 166 37.69 -18.57 11.69
N THR A 167 36.95 -19.60 11.28
CA THR A 167 36.59 -20.74 12.12
C THR A 167 37.87 -21.51 12.41
N GLN A 168 38.50 -21.23 13.56
CA GLN A 168 39.55 -22.10 14.06
C GLN A 168 38.93 -23.48 14.31
N LEU A 169 39.48 -24.49 13.66
CA LEU A 169 39.11 -25.89 13.87
C LEU A 169 39.50 -26.27 15.32
N VAL A 170 38.55 -26.22 16.24
CA VAL A 170 38.74 -26.71 17.60
C VAL A 170 38.89 -28.22 17.52
N THR A 171 40.11 -28.70 17.74
CA THR A 171 40.39 -30.13 17.91
C THR A 171 39.73 -30.60 19.19
N ALA A 172 38.88 -31.63 19.10
CA ALA A 172 38.12 -32.18 20.21
C ALA A 172 39.05 -32.56 21.38
N THR A 173 38.93 -31.82 22.49
CA THR A 173 39.50 -32.19 23.79
C THR A 173 38.38 -32.84 24.60
N PRO A 174 38.62 -33.99 25.27
CA PRO A 174 37.56 -34.76 25.90
C PRO A 174 36.87 -34.00 27.04
N THR A 175 35.56 -34.21 27.10
CA THR A 175 34.55 -33.66 27.99
C THR A 175 34.97 -33.68 29.46
N ARG A 176 35.06 -32.50 30.09
CA ARG A 176 34.67 -32.37 31.50
C ARG A 176 33.43 -31.50 31.58
N SER A 177 32.40 -32.10 32.16
CA SER A 177 31.17 -31.47 32.57
C SER A 177 31.46 -30.34 33.55
N SER A 178 31.19 -29.11 33.13
CA SER A 178 30.88 -28.01 34.03
C SER A 178 29.61 -27.39 33.49
N THR A 179 28.51 -27.68 34.18
CA THR A 179 27.19 -27.06 33.99
C THR A 179 27.32 -25.53 33.91
N PRO A 180 27.00 -24.89 32.77
CA PRO A 180 26.80 -23.45 32.77
C PRO A 180 25.44 -23.15 33.40
N THR A 181 25.48 -22.38 34.48
CA THR A 181 24.38 -21.66 35.10
C THR A 181 23.60 -20.88 34.03
N PRO A 182 22.25 -20.87 34.04
CA PRO A 182 21.48 -20.04 33.13
C PRO A 182 21.87 -18.56 33.31
N SER A 183 22.34 -17.94 32.23
CA SER A 183 22.50 -16.49 32.13
C SER A 183 21.09 -15.86 32.19
N PRO A 184 20.89 -14.74 32.91
CA PRO A 184 19.56 -14.16 33.08
C PRO A 184 18.99 -13.81 31.71
N THR A 185 17.87 -14.44 31.35
CA THR A 185 17.02 -14.02 30.26
C THR A 185 16.68 -12.56 30.53
N GLY A 186 17.19 -11.65 29.70
CA GLY A 186 16.75 -10.26 29.71
C GLY A 186 15.23 -10.26 29.68
N GLN A 187 14.63 -9.51 30.60
CA GLN A 187 13.19 -9.37 30.64
C GLN A 187 12.74 -8.85 29.25
N PRO A 188 11.71 -9.45 28.62
CA PRO A 188 11.25 -9.01 27.31
C PRO A 188 10.91 -7.51 27.40
N VAL A 189 11.55 -6.71 26.55
CA VAL A 189 11.25 -5.28 26.46
C VAL A 189 9.91 -5.18 25.77
N GLU A 190 8.94 -4.58 26.45
CA GLU A 190 7.59 -4.44 25.91
C GLU A 190 7.64 -3.57 24.63
N GLY A 191 7.20 -4.10 23.49
CA GLY A 191 7.31 -3.44 22.18
C GLY A 191 8.52 -3.86 21.34
N ASP A 192 9.42 -4.70 21.83
CA ASP A 192 10.47 -5.36 21.04
C ASP A 192 9.85 -6.56 20.32
N THR A 193 9.28 -6.31 19.14
CA THR A 193 8.50 -7.33 18.41
C THR A 193 9.40 -8.29 17.65
N ASN A 194 10.62 -7.86 17.31
CA ASN A 194 11.57 -8.67 16.55
C ASN A 194 12.59 -9.41 17.45
N GLY A 195 12.63 -9.12 18.75
CA GLY A 195 13.45 -9.78 19.77
C GLY A 195 14.92 -9.35 19.80
N ASP A 196 15.25 -8.17 19.25
CA ASP A 196 16.62 -7.65 19.16
C ASP A 196 17.10 -6.87 20.39
N GLY A 197 16.20 -6.66 21.36
CA GLY A 197 16.45 -5.93 22.61
C GLY A 197 16.28 -4.42 22.51
N GLN A 198 15.88 -3.90 21.35
CA GLN A 198 15.57 -2.48 21.12
C GLN A 198 14.12 -2.33 20.65
N VAL A 199 13.56 -1.12 20.80
CA VAL A 199 12.24 -0.79 20.25
C VAL A 199 12.43 0.35 19.27
N ASN A 200 12.40 0.06 17.97
CA ASN A 200 12.72 0.98 16.89
C ASN A 200 11.88 0.69 15.62
N MET A 201 12.30 1.25 14.48
CA MET A 201 11.58 1.10 13.20
C MET A 201 11.48 -0.35 12.73
N ASN A 202 12.44 -1.21 13.07
CA ASN A 202 12.40 -2.62 12.69
C ASN A 202 11.26 -3.35 13.41
N ASP A 203 10.93 -2.96 14.64
CA ASP A 203 9.78 -3.50 15.38
C ASP A 203 8.47 -3.09 14.75
N VAL A 204 8.36 -1.85 14.27
CA VAL A 204 7.17 -1.38 13.55
C VAL A 204 7.02 -2.08 12.20
N PHE A 205 8.13 -2.29 11.48
CA PHE A 205 8.11 -3.02 10.23
C PHE A 205 7.70 -4.48 10.42
N TYR A 206 8.26 -5.15 11.44
CA TYR A 206 7.89 -6.52 11.80
C TYR A 206 6.41 -6.61 12.22
N PHE A 207 5.98 -5.70 13.09
CA PHE A 207 4.59 -5.57 13.53
C PHE A 207 3.61 -5.37 12.35
N SER A 208 4.00 -4.59 11.33
CA SER A 208 3.16 -4.33 10.16
C SER A 208 2.76 -5.58 9.36
N GLN A 209 3.55 -6.66 9.44
CA GLN A 209 3.25 -7.93 8.78
C GLN A 209 2.04 -8.65 9.38
N TYR A 210 1.70 -8.32 10.63
CA TYR A 210 0.62 -8.93 11.39
C TYR A 210 -0.55 -7.98 11.64
N TRP A 211 -0.49 -6.76 11.10
CA TRP A 211 -1.55 -5.76 11.26
C TRP A 211 -2.91 -6.32 10.83
N ARG A 212 -3.90 -6.24 11.72
CA ARG A 212 -5.27 -6.74 11.55
C ARG A 212 -5.42 -8.27 11.51
N ASN A 213 -4.36 -9.03 11.74
CA ASN A 213 -4.48 -10.49 11.89
C ASN A 213 -5.12 -10.84 13.24
N PRO A 214 -5.88 -11.95 13.31
CA PRO A 214 -6.32 -12.47 14.60
C PRO A 214 -5.12 -12.93 15.43
N SER A 215 -5.18 -12.77 16.75
CA SER A 215 -4.07 -13.12 17.64
C SER A 215 -3.69 -14.60 17.65
N SER A 216 -4.56 -15.47 17.13
CA SER A 216 -4.26 -16.90 16.91
C SER A 216 -3.29 -17.16 15.75
N GLU A 217 -3.10 -16.20 14.84
CA GLU A 217 -2.29 -16.33 13.63
C GLU A 217 -1.10 -15.36 13.59
N ALA A 218 -1.00 -14.49 14.59
CA ALA A 218 0.09 -13.52 14.74
C ALA A 218 1.17 -14.01 15.70
N ASP A 219 2.36 -13.45 15.57
CA ASP A 219 3.40 -13.59 16.60
C ASP A 219 2.88 -12.96 17.92
N PRO A 220 2.93 -13.68 19.06
CA PRO A 220 2.55 -13.13 20.36
C PRO A 220 3.31 -11.85 20.74
N SER A 221 4.53 -11.64 20.22
CA SER A 221 5.28 -10.40 20.44
C SER A 221 4.55 -9.17 19.89
N CYS A 222 3.74 -9.35 18.86
CA CYS A 222 2.94 -8.29 18.22
C CYS A 222 1.59 -8.05 18.92
N ASN A 223 1.24 -8.80 19.98
CA ASN A 223 0.00 -8.65 20.74
C ASN A 223 0.25 -8.39 22.25
N PRO A 224 0.92 -7.28 22.61
CA PRO A 224 1.17 -6.96 24.01
C PRO A 224 -0.10 -6.71 24.83
N GLU A 225 -1.22 -6.26 24.23
CA GLU A 225 -2.50 -6.12 24.96
C GLU A 225 -3.21 -7.46 25.20
N THR A 226 -2.75 -8.54 24.57
CA THR A 226 -3.34 -9.89 24.64
C THR A 226 -4.82 -9.93 24.21
N ASP A 227 -5.19 -9.09 23.25
CA ASP A 227 -6.54 -9.00 22.74
C ASP A 227 -6.72 -9.88 21.46
N PRO A 228 -7.94 -10.04 20.92
CA PRO A 228 -8.18 -10.95 19.80
C PRO A 228 -7.56 -10.52 18.46
N ILE A 229 -7.05 -9.29 18.32
CA ILE A 229 -6.65 -8.74 17.04
C ILE A 229 -5.48 -7.77 17.14
N ILE A 230 -4.50 -7.93 16.25
CA ILE A 230 -3.38 -6.99 16.21
C ILE A 230 -3.86 -5.66 15.64
N ASP A 231 -3.89 -4.60 16.45
CA ASP A 231 -4.41 -3.31 16.03
C ASP A 231 -3.65 -2.09 16.57
N GLN A 232 -4.26 -0.91 16.46
CA GLN A 232 -3.68 0.35 16.89
C GLN A 232 -3.21 0.34 18.35
N LYS A 233 -3.87 -0.41 19.23
CA LYS A 233 -3.52 -0.40 20.64
C LYS A 233 -2.20 -1.13 20.90
N ASP A 234 -1.95 -2.23 20.19
CA ASP A 234 -0.67 -2.93 20.22
C ASP A 234 0.46 -2.05 19.68
N LEU A 235 0.18 -1.31 18.59
CA LEU A 235 1.13 -0.35 18.04
C LEU A 235 1.48 0.78 19.02
N LEU A 236 0.50 1.28 19.78
CA LEU A 236 0.74 2.33 20.78
C LEU A 236 1.69 1.86 21.89
N ILE A 237 1.75 0.57 22.18
CA ILE A 237 2.69 -0.01 23.14
C ILE A 237 4.12 0.01 22.59
N LEU A 238 4.34 -0.35 21.32
CA LEU A 238 5.63 -0.14 20.65
C LEU A 238 6.06 1.32 20.71
N MET A 239 5.17 2.24 20.32
CA MET A 239 5.48 3.67 20.26
C MET A 239 5.79 4.27 21.63
N LYS A 240 5.19 3.72 22.70
CA LYS A 240 5.44 4.16 24.08
C LYS A 240 6.88 3.87 24.53
N ASN A 241 7.44 2.74 24.11
CA ASN A 241 8.77 2.29 24.52
C ASN A 241 9.85 2.62 23.48
N TRP A 242 9.52 3.48 22.50
CA TRP A 242 10.39 3.87 21.41
C TRP A 242 11.75 4.38 21.88
N SER A 243 12.80 3.70 21.41
CA SER A 243 14.17 4.14 21.58
C SER A 243 14.61 4.94 20.35
N TRP A 244 15.06 6.17 20.59
CA TRP A 244 15.66 6.99 19.54
C TRP A 244 17.12 6.55 19.38
N GLU A 245 17.51 6.10 18.20
CA GLU A 245 18.92 5.94 17.87
C GLU A 245 19.61 7.32 17.97
N THR A 246 20.37 7.56 19.04
CA THR A 246 21.37 8.62 19.04
C THR A 246 22.54 8.17 18.19
N LYS A 247 22.72 8.87 17.06
CA LYS A 247 23.84 8.77 16.12
C LYS A 247 25.21 8.56 16.77
#